data_AF-A0A969G157-F1
#
_entry.id   AF-A0A969G157-F1
#
_cell.length_a   1.000
_cell.length_b   1.000
_cell.length_c   1.000
_cell.angle_alpha   90.00
_cell.angle_beta   90.00
_cell.angle_gamma   90.00
#
_symmetry.space_group_name_H-M   'P 1'
#
loop_
_entity.id
_entity.type
_entity.pdbx_description
1 polymer ?
#
loop_
_entity_poly.entity_id
_entity_poly.type
_entity_poly.pdbx_seq_one_letter_code
_entity_poly.pdbx_strand_id
1 'polypeptide(L)'
;MMASSLNLELHIRHDRDHSFLLDMQLRTPQHQATTEDLALGVKLVLNPEQLPSADTTAPATVGRALSDIVFLDRKVLAGWMRAKTLSQEQAAPLRVHLHLDPQHEPLHRLPWELLQDPPGIRRHLSERKRTLLTLPARRSNRPTGSAVSRADLRA
;
A
#
# COMPACT_ATOMS: atom_id res chain seq x y z
N MET A 1 11.86 -8.83 22.54
CA MET A 1 12.52 -8.87 21.22
C MET A 1 11.54 -8.26 20.22
N MET A 2 11.90 -7.16 19.57
CA MET A 2 11.05 -6.54 18.53
C MET A 2 11.06 -7.46 17.31
N ALA A 3 9.90 -8.00 16.93
CA ALA A 3 9.79 -8.78 15.70
C ALA A 3 10.18 -7.89 14.52
N SER A 4 11.28 -8.24 13.87
CA SER A 4 11.80 -7.56 12.71
C SER A 4 10.83 -7.79 11.54
N SER A 5 10.11 -6.76 11.09
CA SER A 5 9.17 -6.85 9.97
C SER A 5 9.85 -6.49 8.65
N LEU A 6 9.44 -7.15 7.56
CA LEU A 6 9.78 -6.75 6.20
C LEU A 6 8.82 -5.65 5.76
N ASN A 7 9.32 -4.59 5.11
CA ASN A 7 8.46 -3.53 4.58
C ASN A 7 8.55 -3.53 3.05
N LEU A 8 7.45 -3.82 2.37
CA LEU A 8 7.30 -3.69 0.94
C LEU A 8 6.68 -2.33 0.63
N GLU A 9 7.41 -1.47 -0.04
CA GLU A 9 6.97 -0.15 -0.48
C GLU A 9 6.52 -0.23 -1.94
N LEU A 10 5.29 0.21 -2.20
CA LEU A 10 4.72 0.38 -3.53
C LEU A 10 4.55 1.87 -3.77
N HIS A 11 5.27 2.42 -4.75
CA HIS A 11 5.16 3.82 -5.14
C HIS A 11 4.45 3.89 -6.49
N ILE A 12 3.27 4.48 -6.51
CA ILE A 12 2.48 4.69 -7.72
C ILE A 12 2.50 6.18 -8.03
N ARG A 13 3.19 6.53 -9.12
CA ARG A 13 3.39 7.92 -9.56
C ARG A 13 2.65 8.15 -10.86
N HIS A 14 2.09 9.34 -11.04
CA HIS A 14 1.52 9.71 -12.32
C HIS A 14 2.66 10.00 -13.32
N ASP A 15 2.54 9.49 -14.54
CA ASP A 15 3.42 9.78 -15.67
C ASP A 15 2.67 10.69 -16.67
N ARG A 16 3.07 10.72 -17.94
CA ARG A 16 2.33 11.43 -18.99
C ARG A 16 1.15 10.58 -19.48
N ASP A 17 0.18 11.24 -20.10
CA ASP A 17 -0.95 10.59 -20.81
C ASP A 17 -1.80 9.63 -19.96
N HIS A 18 -2.18 10.05 -18.74
CA HIS A 18 -3.01 9.27 -17.80
C HIS A 18 -2.45 7.90 -17.43
N SER A 19 -1.16 7.68 -17.66
CA SER A 19 -0.49 6.45 -17.27
C SER A 19 0.21 6.60 -15.93
N PHE A 20 0.39 5.48 -15.25
CA PHE A 20 1.05 5.46 -13.94
C PHE A 20 2.32 4.63 -14.03
N LEU A 21 3.29 4.95 -13.18
CA LEU A 21 4.48 4.14 -12.96
C LEU A 21 4.41 3.55 -11.56
N LEU A 22 4.68 2.26 -11.46
CA LEU A 22 4.82 1.54 -10.21
C LEU A 22 6.28 1.18 -9.99
N ASP A 23 6.77 1.57 -8.82
CA ASP A 23 8.01 1.08 -8.24
C ASP A 23 7.68 0.21 -7.03
N MET A 24 8.37 -0.91 -6.89
CA MET A 24 8.24 -1.87 -5.81
C MET A 24 9.61 -2.10 -5.18
N GLN A 25 9.69 -1.81 -3.89
CA GLN A 25 10.93 -1.87 -3.12
C GLN A 25 10.73 -2.65 -1.84
N LEU A 26 11.66 -3.53 -1.48
CA LEU A 26 11.63 -4.27 -0.22
C LEU A 26 12.73 -3.77 0.71
N ARG A 27 12.34 -3.39 1.92
CA ARG A 27 13.26 -3.07 3.01
C ARG A 27 13.30 -4.21 4.01
N THR A 28 14.50 -4.72 4.23
CA THR A 28 14.75 -5.74 5.24
C THR A 28 15.37 -5.11 6.50
N PRO A 29 14.94 -5.51 7.70
CA PRO A 29 15.48 -4.98 8.96
C PRO A 29 16.90 -5.48 9.25
N GLN A 30 17.30 -6.60 8.66
CA GLN A 30 18.61 -7.23 8.85
C GLN A 30 19.74 -6.42 8.19
N HIS A 31 19.42 -5.68 7.13
CA HIS A 31 20.31 -4.71 6.51
C HIS A 31 19.62 -3.35 6.54
N GLN A 32 19.78 -2.61 7.64
CA GLN A 32 19.15 -1.29 7.86
C GLN A 32 19.44 -0.23 6.76
N ALA A 33 20.26 -0.54 5.75
CA ALA A 33 20.57 0.32 4.61
C ALA A 33 20.30 -0.32 3.22
N THR A 34 19.84 -1.57 3.14
CA THR A 34 19.64 -2.24 1.84
C THR A 34 18.17 -2.27 1.46
N THR A 35 17.82 -1.39 0.53
CA THR A 35 16.57 -1.48 -0.24
C THR A 35 16.81 -2.39 -1.44
N GLU A 36 15.99 -3.43 -1.61
CA GLU A 36 15.99 -4.26 -2.81
C GLU A 36 14.93 -3.75 -3.78
N ASP A 37 15.36 -3.32 -4.96
CA ASP A 37 14.47 -2.90 -6.04
C ASP A 37 13.90 -4.14 -6.74
N LEU A 38 12.63 -4.44 -6.48
CA LEU A 38 11.96 -5.63 -6.99
C LEU A 38 11.30 -5.39 -8.35
N ALA A 39 10.78 -4.19 -8.57
CA ALA A 39 10.29 -3.73 -9.86
C ALA A 39 10.40 -2.20 -9.91
N LEU A 40 10.88 -1.63 -11.02
CA LEU A 40 11.03 -0.18 -11.18
C LEU A 40 10.44 0.28 -12.51
N GLY A 41 9.78 1.43 -12.49
CA GLY A 41 9.23 2.11 -13.65
C GLY A 41 8.22 1.25 -14.42
N VAL A 42 7.48 0.38 -13.74
CA VAL A 42 6.51 -0.48 -14.42
C VAL A 42 5.29 0.34 -14.79
N LYS A 43 4.96 0.38 -16.08
CA LYS A 43 3.78 1.11 -16.55
C LYS A 43 2.50 0.40 -16.10
N LEU A 44 1.68 1.12 -15.35
CA LEU A 44 0.36 0.70 -14.87
C LEU A 44 -0.71 1.45 -15.66
N VAL A 45 -1.54 0.68 -16.35
CA VAL A 45 -2.72 1.20 -17.06
C VAL A 45 -3.91 1.07 -16.12
N LEU A 46 -4.09 2.08 -15.26
CA LEU A 46 -5.24 2.18 -14.37
C LEU A 46 -6.25 3.13 -15.01
N ASN A 47 -7.44 2.61 -15.29
CA ASN A 47 -8.60 3.42 -15.61
C ASN A 47 -9.56 3.37 -14.42
N PRO A 48 -9.58 4.39 -13.53
CA PRO A 48 -10.42 4.39 -12.34
C PRO A 48 -11.90 4.17 -12.67
N GLU A 49 -12.36 4.74 -13.78
CA GLU A 49 -13.73 4.64 -14.28
C GLU A 49 -14.12 3.23 -14.77
N GLN A 50 -13.15 2.37 -15.05
CA GLN A 50 -13.39 0.99 -15.50
C GLN A 50 -13.42 -0.02 -14.35
N LEU A 51 -13.07 0.41 -13.12
CA LEU A 51 -13.16 -0.43 -11.95
C LEU A 51 -14.63 -0.54 -11.50
N PRO A 52 -15.10 -1.73 -11.10
CA PRO A 52 -16.44 -1.87 -10.55
C PRO A 52 -16.62 -0.94 -9.34
N SER A 53 -17.70 -0.17 -9.33
CA SER A 53 -17.95 0.77 -8.23
C SER A 53 -18.11 0.01 -6.91
N ALA A 54 -17.33 0.41 -5.90
CA ALA A 54 -17.33 -0.24 -4.58
C ALA A 54 -18.70 -0.19 -3.88
N ASP A 55 -19.55 0.78 -4.23
CA ASP A 55 -20.89 0.94 -3.65
C ASP A 55 -21.91 -0.10 -4.13
N THR A 56 -21.68 -0.71 -5.29
CA THR A 56 -22.65 -1.60 -5.96
C THR A 56 -22.12 -3.01 -6.16
N THR A 57 -20.80 -3.19 -6.05
CA THR A 57 -20.13 -4.45 -6.34
C THR A 57 -19.54 -5.03 -5.06
N ALA A 58 -19.63 -6.36 -4.90
CA ALA A 58 -19.05 -7.04 -3.75
C ALA A 58 -17.54 -6.70 -3.60
N PRO A 59 -17.05 -6.38 -2.38
CA PRO A 59 -15.67 -5.94 -2.17
C PRO A 59 -14.62 -6.93 -2.69
N ALA A 60 -14.91 -8.23 -2.64
CA ALA A 60 -14.02 -9.26 -3.19
C ALA A 60 -13.83 -9.13 -4.71
N THR A 61 -14.86 -8.76 -5.45
CA THR A 61 -14.81 -8.58 -6.91
C THR A 61 -14.03 -7.32 -7.27
N VAL A 62 -14.27 -6.21 -6.55
CA VAL A 62 -13.54 -4.96 -6.74
C VAL A 62 -12.05 -5.16 -6.44
N GLY A 63 -11.75 -5.81 -5.31
CA GLY A 63 -10.38 -6.14 -4.93
C GLY A 63 -9.68 -7.05 -5.94
N ARG A 64 -10.39 -8.02 -6.50
CA ARG A 64 -9.86 -8.90 -7.55
C ARG A 64 -9.52 -8.12 -8.82
N ALA A 65 -10.44 -7.29 -9.31
CA ALA A 65 -10.21 -6.45 -10.49
C ALA A 65 -9.01 -5.50 -10.31
N LEU A 66 -8.92 -4.85 -9.16
CA LEU A 66 -7.78 -3.98 -8.84
C LEU A 66 -6.46 -4.76 -8.79
N SER A 67 -6.47 -5.94 -8.18
CA SER A 67 -5.27 -6.79 -8.09
C SER A 67 -4.83 -7.30 -9.45
N ASP A 68 -5.78 -7.72 -10.30
CA ASP A 68 -5.49 -8.21 -11.65
C ASP A 68 -4.82 -7.11 -12.50
N ILE A 69 -5.17 -5.84 -12.28
CA ILE A 69 -4.51 -4.69 -12.94
C ILE A 69 -3.10 -4.45 -12.38
N VAL A 70 -2.94 -4.39 -11.05
CA VAL A 70 -1.63 -4.12 -10.41
C VAL A 70 -0.62 -5.21 -10.72
N PHE A 71 -1.03 -6.47 -10.68
CA PHE A 71 -0.17 -7.63 -10.89
C PHE A 71 -0.20 -8.15 -12.34
N LEU A 72 -0.76 -7.38 -13.28
CA LEU A 72 -0.76 -7.73 -14.71
C LEU A 72 0.67 -7.87 -15.25
N ASP A 73 1.56 -6.97 -14.81
CA ASP A 73 2.97 -7.00 -15.20
C ASP A 73 3.74 -8.09 -14.42
N ARG A 74 4.49 -8.90 -15.17
CA ARG A 74 5.24 -10.04 -14.61
C ARG A 74 6.34 -9.63 -13.64
N LYS A 75 6.93 -8.44 -13.79
CA LYS A 75 7.95 -7.93 -12.85
C LYS A 75 7.32 -7.62 -11.50
N VAL A 76 6.14 -7.01 -11.49
CA VAL A 76 5.39 -6.70 -10.26
C VAL A 76 4.97 -7.99 -9.58
N LEU A 77 4.44 -8.95 -10.34
CA LEU A 77 4.10 -10.27 -9.81
C LEU A 77 5.32 -11.00 -9.23
N ALA A 78 6.46 -11.00 -9.94
CA ALA A 78 7.70 -11.61 -9.48
C ALA A 78 8.24 -10.96 -8.20
N GLY A 79 8.22 -9.62 -8.14
CA GLY A 79 8.61 -8.87 -6.95
C GLY A 79 7.72 -9.20 -5.74
N TRP A 80 6.40 -9.25 -5.94
CA TRP A 80 5.47 -9.63 -4.88
C TRP A 80 5.75 -11.05 -4.36
N MET A 81 5.96 -12.01 -5.25
CA MET A 81 6.32 -13.38 -4.87
C MET A 81 7.63 -13.40 -4.08
N ARG A 82 8.65 -12.65 -4.52
CA ARG A 82 9.94 -12.55 -3.82
C ARG A 82 9.77 -12.02 -2.40
N ALA A 83 9.00 -10.94 -2.22
CA ALA A 83 8.72 -10.37 -0.90
C ALA A 83 7.98 -11.35 0.02
N LYS A 84 7.01 -12.10 -0.51
CA LYS A 84 6.27 -13.13 0.23
C LYS A 84 7.16 -14.30 0.63
N THR A 85 8.02 -14.78 -0.27
CA THR A 85 8.99 -15.84 0.01
C THR A 85 9.95 -15.42 1.12
N LEU A 86 10.53 -14.22 1.04
CA LEU A 86 11.43 -13.71 2.07
C LEU A 86 10.76 -13.56 3.44
N SER A 87 9.51 -13.11 3.47
CA SER A 87 8.71 -13.02 4.70
C SER A 87 8.55 -14.39 5.38
N GLN A 88 8.37 -15.45 4.60
CA GLN A 88 8.23 -16.82 5.11
C GLN A 88 9.56 -17.39 5.57
N GLU A 89 10.61 -17.25 4.75
CA GLU A 89 11.97 -17.71 5.06
C GLU A 89 12.50 -17.11 6.37
N GLN A 90 12.19 -15.83 6.62
CA GLN A 90 12.62 -15.12 7.82
C GLN A 90 11.63 -15.21 8.99
N ALA A 91 10.50 -15.91 8.80
CA ALA A 91 9.37 -15.94 9.75
C ALA A 91 8.96 -14.53 10.23
N ALA A 92 9.08 -13.54 9.34
CA ALA A 92 8.88 -12.12 9.61
C ALA A 92 7.60 -11.63 8.95
N PRO A 93 6.76 -10.83 9.62
CA PRO A 93 5.57 -10.27 8.99
C PRO A 93 5.95 -9.30 7.85
N LEU A 94 5.30 -9.45 6.70
CA LEU A 94 5.37 -8.50 5.59
C LEU A 94 4.36 -7.36 5.80
N ARG A 95 4.86 -6.13 5.92
CA ARG A 95 4.06 -4.91 5.91
C ARG A 95 4.11 -4.30 4.52
N VAL A 96 2.97 -3.87 4.01
CA VAL A 96 2.87 -3.24 2.69
C VAL A 96 2.55 -1.76 2.90
N HIS A 97 3.37 -0.90 2.34
CA HIS A 97 3.24 0.55 2.37
C HIS A 97 2.93 1.05 0.97
N LEU A 98 1.81 1.74 0.81
CA LEU A 98 1.40 2.31 -0.45
C LEU A 98 1.64 3.82 -0.44
N HIS A 99 2.40 4.29 -1.42
CA HIS A 99 2.71 5.69 -1.66
C HIS A 99 2.07 6.08 -2.99
N LEU A 100 1.02 6.90 -2.91
CA LEU A 100 0.30 7.41 -4.07
C LEU A 100 0.77 8.83 -4.37
N ASP A 101 0.83 9.17 -5.65
CA ASP A 101 1.06 10.54 -6.09
C ASP A 101 0.06 11.51 -5.40
N PRO A 102 0.53 12.47 -4.60
CA PRO A 102 -0.35 13.38 -3.87
C PRO A 102 -1.13 14.32 -4.80
N GLN A 103 -0.68 14.52 -6.03
CA GLN A 103 -1.30 15.44 -6.98
C GLN A 103 -2.43 14.78 -7.80
N HIS A 104 -2.55 13.45 -7.76
CA HIS A 104 -3.49 12.72 -8.61
C HIS A 104 -4.68 12.17 -7.81
N GLU A 105 -5.66 13.02 -7.54
CA GLU A 105 -6.83 12.74 -6.71
C GLU A 105 -7.60 11.45 -7.07
N PRO A 106 -7.80 11.08 -8.35
CA PRO A 106 -8.45 9.81 -8.71
C PRO A 106 -7.75 8.55 -8.18
N LEU A 107 -6.43 8.56 -7.97
CA LEU A 107 -5.72 7.40 -7.40
C LEU A 107 -6.13 7.17 -5.95
N HIS A 108 -6.42 8.23 -5.20
CA HIS A 108 -6.78 8.16 -3.78
C HIS A 108 -8.20 7.65 -3.56
N ARG A 109 -9.04 7.63 -4.60
CA ARG A 109 -10.40 7.10 -4.56
C ARG A 109 -10.47 5.59 -4.76
N LEU A 110 -9.37 4.96 -5.20
CA LEU A 110 -9.34 3.53 -5.42
C LEU A 110 -9.27 2.79 -4.08
N PRO A 111 -10.01 1.67 -3.92
CA PRO A 111 -10.06 0.92 -2.67
C PRO A 111 -8.86 -0.01 -2.54
N TRP A 112 -7.66 0.57 -2.39
CA TRP A 112 -6.39 -0.15 -2.29
C TRP A 112 -6.34 -1.15 -1.15
N GLU A 113 -7.13 -0.93 -0.09
CA GLU A 113 -7.31 -1.86 1.02
C GLU A 113 -7.93 -3.21 0.61
N LEU A 114 -8.56 -3.26 -0.56
CA LEU A 114 -9.15 -4.48 -1.13
C LEU A 114 -8.17 -5.27 -2.01
N LEU A 115 -6.91 -4.83 -2.16
CA LEU A 115 -5.90 -5.60 -2.86
C LEU A 115 -5.77 -7.03 -2.29
N GLN A 116 -5.71 -8.00 -3.18
CA GLN A 116 -5.66 -9.43 -2.89
C GLN A 116 -4.35 -10.01 -3.41
N ASP A 117 -3.92 -11.12 -2.80
CA ASP A 117 -2.86 -11.95 -3.40
C ASP A 117 -3.33 -12.41 -4.80
N PRO A 118 -2.52 -12.24 -5.86
CA PRO A 118 -2.90 -12.67 -7.20
C PRO A 118 -3.14 -14.18 -7.26
N PRO A 119 -4.09 -14.64 -8.12
CA PRO A 119 -4.38 -16.05 -8.29
C PRO A 119 -3.14 -16.84 -8.72
N GLY A 120 -2.98 -18.05 -8.17
CA GLY A 120 -1.78 -18.90 -8.40
C GLY A 120 -0.80 -18.93 -7.24
N ILE A 121 -0.93 -18.03 -6.26
CA ILE A 121 -0.08 -18.00 -5.03
C ILE A 121 -0.53 -19.05 -3.97
N ARG A 122 -1.52 -19.90 -4.25
CA ARG A 122 -2.05 -20.87 -3.28
C ARG A 122 -1.66 -22.32 -3.60
N ARG A 123 -0.74 -22.87 -2.79
CA ARG A 123 -0.95 -24.16 -2.08
C ARG A 123 0.03 -24.54 -0.95
N HIS A 124 0.93 -23.67 -0.50
CA HIS A 124 1.74 -23.94 0.71
C HIS A 124 1.63 -22.89 1.82
N LEU A 125 0.74 -21.91 1.69
CA LEU A 125 0.70 -20.78 2.62
C LEU A 125 -0.42 -20.98 3.63
N SER A 126 -0.06 -21.66 4.71
CA SER A 126 -0.90 -21.86 5.89
C SER A 126 -1.54 -20.55 6.33
N GLU A 127 -2.84 -20.65 6.60
CA GLU A 127 -3.71 -19.62 7.14
C GLU A 127 -3.11 -18.93 8.38
N ARG A 128 -2.35 -17.85 8.21
CA ARG A 128 -2.11 -16.92 9.32
C ARG A 128 -2.16 -15.48 8.87
N LYS A 129 -3.32 -14.91 9.19
CA LYS A 129 -3.62 -13.48 9.40
C LYS A 129 -3.50 -12.61 8.15
N ARG A 130 -4.67 -12.08 7.76
CA ARG A 130 -4.83 -10.91 6.89
C ARG A 130 -3.69 -9.92 7.12
N THR A 131 -2.88 -9.71 6.09
CA THR A 131 -1.93 -8.60 6.05
C THR A 131 -2.75 -7.32 6.10
N LEU A 132 -2.74 -6.65 7.26
CA LEU A 132 -3.37 -5.35 7.43
C LEU A 132 -2.56 -4.32 6.65
N LEU A 133 -3.11 -3.84 5.54
CA LEU A 133 -2.67 -2.62 4.87
C LEU A 133 -2.82 -1.49 5.89
N THR A 134 -1.71 -1.11 6.51
CA THR A 134 -1.71 -0.06 7.53
C THR A 134 -1.55 1.27 6.81
N LEU A 135 -2.66 2.00 6.65
CA LEU A 135 -2.60 3.40 6.22
C LEU A 135 -1.86 4.21 7.30
N PRO A 136 -0.86 5.04 6.96
CA PRO A 136 -0.32 5.99 7.91
C PRO A 136 -1.47 6.92 8.33
N ALA A 137 -1.78 6.93 9.62
CA ALA A 137 -2.79 7.80 10.18
C ALA A 137 -2.52 9.24 9.75
N ARG A 138 -3.49 9.86 9.06
CA ARG A 138 -3.47 11.30 8.79
C ARG A 138 -3.19 12.02 10.10
N ARG A 139 -2.04 12.69 10.18
CA ARG A 139 -1.73 13.66 11.24
C ARG A 139 -2.72 14.82 11.07
N SER A 140 -3.91 14.67 11.64
CA SER A 140 -4.82 15.80 11.85
C SER A 140 -4.16 16.69 12.90
N ASN A 141 -3.48 17.72 12.42
CA ASN A 141 -2.96 18.80 13.25
C ASN A 141 -4.16 19.58 13.80
N ARG A 142 -4.73 19.12 14.92
CA ARG A 142 -5.61 19.93 15.75
C ARG A 142 -4.71 20.87 16.57
N PRO A 143 -4.85 22.20 16.45
CA PRO A 143 -4.29 23.10 17.45
C PRO A 143 -5.14 22.95 18.73
N THR A 144 -4.61 22.22 19.71
CA THR A 144 -5.12 22.24 21.08
C THR A 144 -4.24 23.21 21.86
N GLY A 145 -4.75 24.41 22.10
CA GLY A 145 -4.10 25.44 22.89
C GLY A 145 -5.15 26.36 23.48
N SER A 146 -5.93 25.83 24.43
CA SER A 146 -6.81 26.60 25.30
C SER A 146 -5.96 27.23 26.39
N ALA A 147 -6.05 28.55 26.57
CA ALA A 147 -5.58 29.24 27.76
C ALA A 147 -6.57 30.35 28.13
N VAL A 148 -7.49 29.97 29.01
CA VAL A 148 -8.23 30.89 29.87
C VAL A 148 -7.26 31.51 30.86
N SER A 149 -7.21 32.85 30.97
CA SER A 149 -7.16 33.51 32.29
C SER A 149 -7.25 35.04 32.26
N ARG A 150 -8.18 35.51 33.09
CA ARG A 150 -8.14 36.69 33.97
C ARG A 150 -7.98 38.07 33.33
N ALA A 151 -9.11 38.76 33.24
CA ALA A 151 -9.18 40.19 33.52
C ALA A 151 -10.06 40.40 34.76
N ASP A 152 -9.43 40.43 35.93
CA ASP A 152 -9.86 41.30 37.02
C ASP A 152 -9.48 42.73 36.61
N LEU A 153 -10.43 43.67 36.55
CA LEU A 153 -10.29 45.02 37.11
C LEU A 153 -11.55 45.88 36.88
N ARG A 154 -12.23 46.18 37.99
CA ARG A 154 -12.91 47.44 38.36
C ARG A 154 -13.80 48.17 37.33
N ALA A 155 -15.07 48.31 37.67
CA ALA A 155 -15.64 49.54 38.25
C ALA A 155 -16.95 49.21 38.98
#